data_AF-A0AB73TDL8-F1
#
_entry.id   AF-A0AB73TDL8-F1
#
_cell.length_a   1.000
_cell.length_b   1.000
_cell.length_c   1.000
_cell.angle_alpha   90.00
_cell.angle_beta   90.00
_cell.angle_gamma   90.00
#
_symmetry.space_group_name_H-M   'P 1'
#
loop_
_entity.id
_entity.type
_entity.pdbx_description
1 polymer ?
#
loop_
_entity_poly.entity_id
_entity_poly.type
_entity_poly.pdbx_seq_one_letter_code
_entity_poly.pdbx_strand_id
1 'polypeptide(L)'
;MALFGRKKPVAEPLPLVVLAQRTLAERGVETTVDGPPGDPMHVRLLGADGQVYLLANLAAQVRGETEERRTDIVRAHFDRMLQAHREPTPEELSADELRDRVRLRLLAEDGADPTDLTYARPFAPGLVLGLCVDYPTMVNTLATQTLPKLALGADELWAMARFNTDAEAVDANAEIAPGVHIVEGESLFIASKAVNLPALFGAAPFGTVFAVPHRHLLLAVPLRDADSLQAIQTLAGLLVQILGDEDAGLPGGLLSPHLLFSRHDHVSPVSTFDHETGELRIEVDERFQEALEQAVA
;
A
#
# COMPACT_ATOMS: atom_id res chain seq x y z
N MET A 1 47.78 33.55 -23.49
CA MET A 1 46.41 34.06 -23.28
C MET A 1 45.52 32.89 -22.92
N ALA A 2 45.10 32.79 -21.66
CA ALA A 2 44.19 31.75 -21.18
C ALA A 2 42.73 32.22 -21.40
N LEU A 3 41.97 31.47 -22.20
CA LEU A 3 40.53 31.65 -22.38
C LEU A 3 39.81 30.81 -21.32
N PHE A 4 39.50 31.42 -20.19
CA PHE A 4 38.61 30.86 -19.19
C PHE A 4 37.16 30.97 -19.68
N GLY A 5 36.61 29.85 -20.14
CA GLY A 5 35.17 29.71 -20.36
C GLY A 5 34.43 29.78 -19.03
N ARG A 6 33.70 30.88 -18.80
CA ARG A 6 32.71 30.97 -17.72
C ARG A 6 31.64 29.91 -17.95
N LYS A 7 31.60 28.86 -17.11
CA LYS A 7 30.40 28.02 -16.95
C LYS A 7 29.25 28.96 -16.55
N LYS A 8 28.14 28.93 -17.31
CA LYS A 8 26.88 29.54 -16.86
C LYS A 8 26.52 28.93 -15.49
N PRO A 9 26.14 29.74 -14.49
CA PRO A 9 25.57 29.18 -13.27
C PRO A 9 24.34 28.37 -13.67
N VAL A 10 24.33 27.08 -13.35
CA VAL A 10 23.12 26.28 -13.38
C VAL A 10 22.21 26.92 -12.34
N ALA A 11 21.05 27.43 -12.75
CA ALA A 11 20.10 28.01 -11.81
C ALA A 11 19.77 26.94 -10.76
N GLU A 12 19.83 27.30 -9.48
CA GLU A 12 19.39 26.39 -8.44
C GLU A 12 17.90 26.10 -8.67
N PRO A 13 17.50 24.82 -8.69
CA PRO A 13 16.13 24.45 -8.96
C PRO A 13 15.23 25.03 -7.87
N LEU A 14 14.03 25.48 -8.26
CA LEU A 14 13.11 26.13 -7.33
C LEU A 14 12.89 25.28 -6.05
N PRO A 15 12.87 25.91 -4.86
CA PRO A 15 12.47 25.23 -3.63
C PRO A 15 11.09 24.60 -3.80
N LEU A 16 10.90 23.39 -3.27
CA LEU A 16 9.65 22.64 -3.45
C LEU A 16 8.42 23.44 -2.98
N VAL A 17 8.54 24.15 -1.86
CA VAL A 17 7.48 25.03 -1.34
C VAL A 17 7.07 26.09 -2.36
N VAL A 18 8.03 26.75 -3.01
CA VAL A 18 7.76 27.79 -4.02
C VAL A 18 7.11 27.18 -5.26
N LEU A 19 7.62 26.04 -5.72
CA LEU A 19 7.05 25.32 -6.85
C LEU A 19 5.61 24.86 -6.56
N ALA A 20 5.34 24.38 -5.35
CA ALA A 20 4.02 23.96 -4.89
C ALA A 20 3.04 25.13 -4.80
N GLN A 21 3.41 26.23 -4.14
CA GLN A 21 2.58 27.43 -4.06
C GLN A 21 2.22 27.98 -5.45
N ARG A 22 3.22 28.06 -6.35
CA ARG A 22 2.99 28.50 -7.73
C ARG A 22 2.03 27.57 -8.47
N THR A 23 2.21 26.26 -8.33
CA THR A 23 1.38 25.25 -9.00
C THR A 23 -0.08 25.32 -8.53
N LEU A 24 -0.31 25.57 -7.24
CA LEU A 24 -1.65 25.79 -6.67
C LEU A 24 -2.25 27.14 -7.10
N ALA A 25 -1.47 28.22 -7.11
CA ALA A 25 -1.93 29.54 -7.55
C ALA A 25 -2.34 29.54 -9.04
N GLU A 26 -1.59 28.84 -9.90
CA GLU A 26 -1.95 28.61 -11.31
C GLU A 26 -3.30 27.86 -11.48
N ARG A 27 -3.77 27.18 -10.42
CA ARG A 27 -5.07 26.48 -10.35
C ARG A 27 -6.13 27.25 -9.56
N GLY A 28 -5.85 28.52 -9.22
CA GLY A 28 -6.75 29.38 -8.47
C GLY A 28 -6.80 29.10 -6.97
N VAL A 29 -5.84 28.36 -6.42
CA VAL A 29 -5.72 28.09 -4.98
C VAL A 29 -4.57 28.90 -4.42
N GLU A 30 -4.90 30.00 -3.76
CA GLU A 30 -3.93 30.80 -3.01
C GLU A 30 -3.60 30.12 -1.67
N THR A 31 -2.32 30.10 -1.31
CA THR A 31 -1.85 29.41 -0.10
C THR A 31 -0.85 30.22 0.71
N THR A 32 -0.91 30.06 2.03
CA THR A 32 0.11 30.56 2.97
C THR A 32 0.97 29.42 3.50
N VAL A 33 2.26 29.67 3.71
CA VAL A 33 3.18 28.67 4.28
C VAL A 33 3.03 28.65 5.79
N ASP A 34 2.91 27.46 6.36
CA ASP A 34 2.91 27.19 7.78
C ASP A 34 4.01 26.17 8.13
N GLY A 35 4.84 26.50 9.12
CA GLY A 35 6.04 25.74 9.46
C GLY A 35 7.31 26.15 8.67
N PRO A 36 8.42 25.41 8.83
CA PRO A 36 9.73 25.75 8.27
C PRO A 36 9.82 25.49 6.74
N PRO A 37 9.94 26.52 5.87
CA PRO A 37 9.90 26.34 4.42
C PRO A 37 11.06 25.52 3.84
N GLY A 38 12.18 25.43 4.57
CA GLY A 38 13.35 24.64 4.20
C GLY A 38 13.27 23.16 4.59
N ASP A 39 12.20 22.75 5.27
CA ASP A 39 11.99 21.37 5.71
C ASP A 39 10.66 20.84 5.15
N PRO A 40 10.73 20.17 3.99
CA PRO A 40 9.55 19.63 3.33
C PRO A 40 8.79 18.56 4.11
N MET A 41 9.38 17.99 5.17
CA MET A 41 8.72 16.99 6.01
C MET A 41 7.73 17.63 6.99
N HIS A 42 8.00 18.87 7.40
CA HIS A 42 7.21 19.57 8.42
C HIS A 42 6.48 20.82 7.91
N VAL A 43 6.80 21.28 6.69
CA VAL A 43 6.10 22.40 6.07
C VAL A 43 4.70 22.00 5.58
N ARG A 44 3.77 22.93 5.74
CA ARG A 44 2.38 22.83 5.30
C ARG A 44 2.03 24.04 4.46
N LEU A 45 1.20 23.87 3.43
CA LEU A 45 0.55 24.99 2.76
C LEU A 45 -0.91 25.02 3.20
N LEU A 46 -1.37 26.19 3.66
CA LEU A 46 -2.76 26.40 4.08
C LEU A 46 -3.49 27.13 2.96
N GLY A 47 -4.52 26.51 2.40
CA GLY A 47 -5.46 27.14 1.48
C GLY A 47 -6.38 28.13 2.17
N ALA A 48 -6.85 29.13 1.44
CA ALA A 48 -7.82 30.11 1.97
C ALA A 48 -9.17 29.49 2.39
N ASP A 49 -9.47 28.29 1.88
CA ASP A 49 -10.62 27.45 2.22
C ASP A 49 -10.40 26.58 3.48
N GLY A 50 -9.24 26.70 4.13
CA GLY A 50 -8.87 25.91 5.31
C GLY A 50 -8.25 24.56 4.98
N GLN A 51 -8.05 24.22 3.70
CA GLN A 51 -7.37 22.99 3.31
C GLN A 51 -5.89 23.02 3.67
N VAL A 52 -5.34 21.86 4.04
CA VAL A 52 -3.94 21.70 4.44
C VAL A 52 -3.24 20.78 3.44
N TYR A 53 -2.22 21.29 2.78
CA TYR A 53 -1.40 20.54 1.83
C TYR A 53 -0.05 20.19 2.45
N LEU A 54 0.14 18.91 2.75
CA LEU A 54 1.39 18.36 3.26
C LEU A 54 2.36 18.05 2.13
N LEU A 55 3.62 18.48 2.25
CA LEU A 55 4.60 18.31 1.17
C LEU A 55 5.54 17.11 1.34
N ALA A 56 5.41 16.33 2.43
CA ALA A 56 6.34 15.25 2.74
C ALA A 56 6.42 14.18 1.65
N ASN A 57 5.27 13.65 1.23
CA ASN A 57 5.21 12.64 0.16
C ASN A 57 5.73 13.19 -1.18
N LEU A 58 5.40 14.45 -1.47
CA LEU A 58 5.84 15.10 -2.70
C LEU A 58 7.37 15.30 -2.70
N ALA A 59 7.94 15.63 -1.55
CA ALA A 59 9.38 15.79 -1.37
C ALA A 59 10.16 14.50 -1.57
N ALA A 60 9.60 13.36 -1.16
CA ALA A 60 10.17 12.05 -1.48
C ALA A 60 10.12 11.79 -3.00
N GLN A 61 8.99 12.07 -3.65
CA GLN A 61 8.80 11.82 -5.10
C GLN A 61 9.70 12.68 -5.99
N VAL A 62 10.04 13.91 -5.59
CA VAL A 62 10.89 14.80 -6.38
C VAL A 62 12.39 14.66 -6.10
N ARG A 63 12.77 13.77 -5.17
CA ARG A 63 14.17 13.60 -4.74
C ARG A 63 14.99 12.98 -5.86
N GLY A 64 16.12 13.61 -6.21
CA GLY A 64 17.02 13.11 -7.27
C GLY A 64 16.54 13.35 -8.70
N GLU A 65 15.35 13.93 -8.88
CA GLU A 65 14.74 14.19 -10.18
C GLU A 65 15.24 15.48 -10.85
N THR A 66 15.16 15.53 -12.18
CA THR A 66 15.49 16.73 -12.97
C THR A 66 14.46 17.84 -12.76
N GLU A 67 14.82 19.12 -12.98
CA GLU A 67 13.90 20.25 -12.75
C GLU A 67 12.59 20.14 -13.56
N GLU A 68 12.67 19.69 -14.81
CA GLU A 68 11.51 19.43 -15.66
C GLU A 68 10.63 18.34 -15.04
N ARG A 69 11.23 17.21 -14.69
CA ARG A 69 10.51 16.08 -14.09
C ARG A 69 9.90 16.43 -12.74
N ARG A 70 10.61 17.19 -11.91
CA ARG A 70 10.10 17.74 -10.65
C ARG A 70 8.86 18.59 -10.88
N THR A 71 8.89 19.48 -11.87
CA THR A 71 7.75 20.32 -12.22
C THR A 71 6.55 19.48 -12.62
N ASP A 72 6.74 18.46 -13.45
CA ASP A 72 5.67 17.57 -13.88
C ASP A 72 5.09 16.74 -12.73
N ILE A 73 5.93 16.22 -11.84
CA ILE A 73 5.50 15.48 -10.65
C ILE A 73 4.65 16.37 -9.74
N VAL A 74 5.11 17.59 -9.44
CA VAL A 74 4.39 18.56 -8.62
C VAL A 74 3.05 18.93 -9.26
N ARG A 75 3.05 19.21 -10.57
CA ARG A 75 1.84 19.50 -11.35
C ARG A 75 0.82 18.38 -11.23
N ALA A 76 1.24 17.15 -11.56
CA ALA A 76 0.37 15.97 -11.54
C ALA A 76 -0.14 15.65 -10.12
N HIS A 77 0.66 15.90 -9.08
CA HIS A 77 0.25 15.71 -7.70
C HIS A 77 -0.92 16.62 -7.32
N PHE A 78 -0.78 17.93 -7.59
CA PHE A 78 -1.83 18.89 -7.27
C PHE A 78 -3.08 18.74 -8.14
N ASP A 79 -2.93 18.35 -9.42
CA ASP A 79 -4.08 18.01 -10.28
C ASP A 79 -4.91 16.86 -9.68
N ARG A 80 -4.24 15.77 -9.30
CA ARG A 80 -4.90 14.61 -8.67
C ARG A 80 -5.58 15.00 -7.36
N MET A 81 -4.92 15.79 -6.52
CA MET A 81 -5.48 16.20 -5.24
C MET A 81 -6.70 17.11 -5.41
N LEU A 82 -6.67 18.09 -6.30
CA LEU A 82 -7.83 18.96 -6.53
C LEU A 82 -8.99 18.21 -7.21
N GLN A 83 -8.69 17.23 -8.07
CA GLN A 83 -9.73 16.36 -8.62
C GLN A 83 -10.36 15.50 -7.54
N ALA A 84 -9.58 14.96 -6.59
CA ALA A 84 -10.08 14.17 -5.48
C ALA A 84 -11.13 14.92 -4.62
N HIS A 85 -11.01 16.25 -4.49
CA HIS A 85 -12.00 17.07 -3.77
C HIS A 85 -13.34 17.20 -4.49
N ARG A 86 -13.40 16.84 -5.78
CA ARG A 86 -14.63 16.88 -6.60
C ARG A 86 -15.26 15.50 -6.73
N GLU A 87 -14.61 14.46 -6.23
CA GLU A 87 -15.21 13.14 -6.19
C GLU A 87 -16.43 13.17 -5.26
N PRO A 88 -17.54 12.52 -5.64
CA PRO A 88 -18.71 12.43 -4.78
C PRO A 88 -18.36 11.71 -3.49
N THR A 89 -19.05 12.03 -2.40
CA THR A 89 -18.87 11.25 -1.17
C THR A 89 -19.43 9.83 -1.36
N PRO A 90 -18.99 8.84 -0.58
CA PRO A 90 -19.52 7.47 -0.69
C PRO A 90 -21.05 7.38 -0.59
N GLU A 91 -21.68 8.27 0.20
CA GLU A 91 -23.13 8.34 0.39
C GLU A 91 -23.87 8.93 -0.83
N GLU A 92 -23.18 9.67 -1.70
CA GLU A 92 -23.73 10.27 -2.92
C GLU A 92 -23.69 9.32 -4.12
N LEU A 93 -22.91 8.23 -4.03
CA LEU A 93 -22.82 7.21 -5.08
C LEU A 93 -24.13 6.42 -5.20
N SER A 94 -24.55 6.19 -6.43
CA SER A 94 -25.62 5.24 -6.72
C SER A 94 -25.20 3.81 -6.35
N ALA A 95 -26.19 2.92 -6.24
CA ALA A 95 -25.94 1.50 -5.96
C ALA A 95 -24.99 0.87 -6.99
N ASP A 96 -25.17 1.16 -8.29
CA ASP A 96 -24.33 0.60 -9.35
C ASP A 96 -22.90 1.14 -9.31
N GLU A 97 -22.73 2.46 -9.12
CA GLU A 97 -21.39 3.04 -8.95
C GLU A 97 -20.67 2.47 -7.73
N LEU A 98 -21.40 2.24 -6.63
CA LEU A 98 -20.83 1.67 -5.42
C LEU A 98 -20.46 0.19 -5.63
N ARG A 99 -21.27 -0.59 -6.38
CA ARG A 99 -20.92 -1.97 -6.75
C ARG A 99 -19.63 -2.04 -7.55
N ASP A 100 -19.41 -1.09 -8.46
CA ASP A 100 -18.22 -1.07 -9.32
C ASP A 100 -16.96 -0.60 -8.60
N ARG A 101 -17.10 0.21 -7.55
CA ARG A 101 -15.97 0.90 -6.89
C ARG A 101 -15.62 0.35 -5.51
N VAL A 102 -16.52 -0.37 -4.84
CA VAL A 102 -16.23 -0.89 -3.50
C VAL A 102 -15.18 -1.99 -3.60
N ARG A 103 -14.19 -1.97 -2.71
CA ARG A 103 -13.09 -2.94 -2.68
C ARG A 103 -12.75 -3.36 -1.26
N LEU A 104 -12.23 -4.58 -1.12
CA LEU A 104 -11.60 -5.04 0.10
C LEU A 104 -10.20 -4.47 0.21
N ARG A 105 -9.87 -4.03 1.42
CA ARG A 105 -8.54 -3.54 1.76
C ARG A 105 -8.01 -4.25 2.99
N LEU A 106 -6.83 -4.84 2.87
CA LEU A 106 -6.04 -5.33 4.00
C LEU A 106 -5.35 -4.13 4.68
N LEU A 107 -5.53 -4.03 5.98
CA LEU A 107 -5.07 -2.91 6.81
C LEU A 107 -4.35 -3.44 8.04
N ALA A 108 -3.32 -2.72 8.50
CA ALA A 108 -2.75 -2.93 9.82
C ALA A 108 -3.74 -2.46 10.89
N GLU A 109 -3.92 -3.26 11.94
CA GLU A 109 -4.85 -2.97 13.04
C GLU A 109 -4.44 -1.71 13.82
N ASP A 110 -3.15 -1.56 14.11
CA ASP A 110 -2.56 -0.38 14.77
C ASP A 110 -2.06 0.68 13.77
N GLY A 111 -2.67 0.73 12.57
CA GLY A 111 -2.29 1.66 11.51
C GLY A 111 -2.49 3.13 11.90
N ALA A 112 -1.80 4.04 11.19
CA ALA A 112 -1.89 5.49 11.42
C ALA A 112 -3.22 6.13 10.98
N ASP A 113 -4.14 5.35 10.39
CA ASP A 113 -5.43 5.84 9.90
C ASP A 113 -6.42 5.99 11.08
N PRO A 114 -6.88 7.20 11.41
CA PRO A 114 -7.79 7.43 12.53
C PRO A 114 -9.25 6.99 12.24
N THR A 115 -9.50 6.36 11.09
CA THR A 115 -10.83 5.90 10.69
C THR A 115 -11.38 4.88 11.70
N ASP A 116 -12.63 5.06 12.13
CA ASP A 116 -13.35 4.07 12.91
C ASP A 116 -13.62 2.83 12.05
N LEU A 117 -12.91 1.74 12.36
CA LEU A 117 -12.96 0.45 11.68
C LEU A 117 -13.59 -0.64 12.55
N THR A 118 -14.48 -0.30 13.50
CA THR A 118 -15.13 -1.28 14.39
C THR A 118 -15.91 -2.38 13.62
N TYR A 119 -16.33 -2.12 12.38
CA TYR A 119 -16.97 -3.12 11.51
C TYR A 119 -15.99 -4.10 10.82
N ALA A 120 -14.70 -3.79 10.84
CA ALA A 120 -13.68 -4.54 10.10
C ALA A 120 -13.65 -6.00 10.56
N ARG A 121 -13.33 -6.89 9.63
CA ARG A 121 -13.24 -8.33 9.92
C ARG A 121 -11.79 -8.68 10.21
N PRO A 122 -11.48 -9.41 11.30
CA PRO A 122 -10.14 -9.92 11.54
C PRO A 122 -9.66 -10.76 10.35
N PHE A 123 -8.41 -10.56 9.94
CA PHE A 123 -7.76 -11.39 8.91
C PHE A 123 -6.71 -12.30 9.54
N ALA A 124 -5.80 -11.70 10.31
CA ALA A 124 -4.76 -12.36 11.10
C ALA A 124 -4.43 -11.42 12.29
N PRO A 125 -3.73 -11.88 13.34
CA PRO A 125 -3.21 -10.98 14.37
C PRO A 125 -2.50 -9.75 13.78
N GLY A 126 -2.94 -8.55 14.15
CA GLY A 126 -2.41 -7.28 13.65
C GLY A 126 -2.91 -6.85 12.27
N LEU A 127 -3.80 -7.63 11.64
CA LEU A 127 -4.34 -7.36 10.30
C LEU A 127 -5.87 -7.50 10.26
N VAL A 128 -6.52 -6.51 9.67
CA VAL A 128 -7.97 -6.48 9.48
C VAL A 128 -8.34 -6.23 8.01
N LEU A 129 -9.53 -6.68 7.63
CA LEU A 129 -10.17 -6.34 6.36
C LEU A 129 -11.14 -5.19 6.57
N GLY A 130 -10.92 -4.11 5.83
CA GLY A 130 -11.84 -2.97 5.71
C GLY A 130 -12.49 -2.90 4.34
N LEU A 131 -13.50 -2.06 4.24
CA LEU A 131 -14.13 -1.69 2.97
C LEU A 131 -13.64 -0.30 2.56
N CYS A 132 -13.46 -0.10 1.27
CA CYS A 132 -13.11 1.19 0.72
C CYS A 132 -13.80 1.42 -0.63
N VAL A 133 -13.83 2.68 -1.06
CA VAL A 133 -14.29 3.07 -2.38
C VAL A 133 -13.09 3.56 -3.18
N ASP A 134 -12.89 2.95 -4.34
CA ASP A 134 -11.82 3.28 -5.27
C ASP A 134 -12.30 4.33 -6.28
N TYR A 135 -11.70 5.51 -6.21
CA TYR A 135 -11.92 6.61 -7.14
C TYR A 135 -10.72 6.74 -8.07
N PRO A 136 -10.88 7.35 -9.27
CA PRO A 136 -9.78 7.54 -10.21
C PRO A 136 -8.54 8.24 -9.61
N THR A 137 -8.73 9.09 -8.60
CA THR A 137 -7.63 9.87 -8.00
C THR A 137 -7.34 9.56 -6.54
N MET A 138 -8.18 8.78 -5.87
CA MET A 138 -8.03 8.48 -4.45
C MET A 138 -8.74 7.20 -4.04
N VAL A 139 -8.34 6.64 -2.91
CA VAL A 139 -9.09 5.56 -2.25
C VAL A 139 -9.62 6.10 -0.94
N ASN A 140 -10.92 5.92 -0.70
CA ASN A 140 -11.58 6.33 0.53
C ASN A 140 -11.88 5.10 1.39
N THR A 141 -11.20 4.96 2.54
CA THR A 141 -11.52 3.91 3.53
C THR A 141 -12.85 4.24 4.19
N LEU A 142 -13.81 3.32 4.16
CA LEU A 142 -15.13 3.54 4.74
C LEU A 142 -15.05 3.44 6.27
N ALA A 143 -15.65 4.40 6.96
CA ALA A 143 -15.79 4.36 8.41
C ALA A 143 -17.06 3.63 8.83
N THR A 144 -17.10 3.07 10.05
CA THR A 144 -18.27 2.35 10.61
C THR A 144 -19.57 3.15 10.44
N GLN A 145 -19.54 4.44 10.75
CA GLN A 145 -20.69 5.35 10.68
C GLN A 145 -21.18 5.66 9.26
N THR A 146 -20.36 5.39 8.24
CA THR A 146 -20.71 5.63 6.82
C THR A 146 -21.52 4.46 6.26
N LEU A 147 -21.21 3.22 6.68
CA LEU A 147 -21.87 2.02 6.16
C LEU A 147 -23.41 2.05 6.13
N PRO A 148 -24.13 2.47 7.19
CA PRO A 148 -25.59 2.49 7.19
C PRO A 148 -26.21 3.56 6.27
N LYS A 149 -25.39 4.47 5.71
CA LYS A 149 -25.84 5.56 4.83
C LYS A 149 -25.65 5.25 3.34
N LEU A 150 -24.97 4.15 3.03
CA LEU A 150 -24.66 3.77 1.66
C LEU A 150 -25.89 3.20 0.94
N ALA A 151 -25.87 3.26 -0.39
CA ALA A 151 -26.93 2.70 -1.23
C ALA A 151 -26.99 1.16 -1.24
N LEU A 152 -25.99 0.48 -0.68
CA LEU A 152 -25.89 -0.98 -0.61
C LEU A 152 -25.92 -1.48 0.84
N GLY A 153 -26.49 -2.67 1.04
CA GLY A 153 -26.45 -3.37 2.33
C GLY A 153 -25.08 -3.99 2.62
N ALA A 154 -24.80 -4.29 3.90
CA ALA A 154 -23.51 -4.82 4.35
C ALA A 154 -23.07 -6.10 3.61
N ASP A 155 -23.94 -7.09 3.46
CA ASP A 155 -23.59 -8.35 2.81
C ASP A 155 -23.19 -8.15 1.34
N GLU A 156 -23.92 -7.27 0.64
CA GLU A 156 -23.64 -6.94 -0.75
C GLU A 156 -22.33 -6.14 -0.89
N LEU A 157 -22.06 -5.19 0.02
CA LEU A 157 -20.78 -4.49 0.09
C LEU A 157 -19.62 -5.45 0.21
N TRP A 158 -19.68 -6.41 1.16
CA TRP A 158 -18.62 -7.40 1.34
C TRP A 158 -18.43 -8.32 0.14
N ALA A 159 -19.53 -8.73 -0.51
CA ALA A 159 -19.48 -9.57 -1.69
C ALA A 159 -18.84 -8.85 -2.88
N MET A 160 -19.29 -7.62 -3.19
CA MET A 160 -18.75 -6.83 -4.31
C MET A 160 -17.32 -6.37 -4.05
N ALA A 161 -17.01 -6.00 -2.80
CA ALA A 161 -15.66 -5.64 -2.40
C ALA A 161 -14.67 -6.79 -2.67
N ARG A 162 -15.06 -8.02 -2.32
CA ARG A 162 -14.24 -9.20 -2.61
C ARG A 162 -14.11 -9.44 -4.10
N PHE A 163 -15.23 -9.41 -4.81
CA PHE A 163 -15.26 -9.63 -6.26
C PHE A 163 -14.34 -8.66 -7.01
N ASN A 164 -14.43 -7.36 -6.71
CA ASN A 164 -13.63 -6.32 -7.35
C ASN A 164 -12.14 -6.42 -6.96
N THR A 165 -11.81 -6.71 -5.70
CA THR A 165 -10.42 -6.91 -5.28
C THR A 165 -9.80 -8.15 -5.92
N ASP A 166 -10.56 -9.24 -6.06
CA ASP A 166 -10.11 -10.45 -6.74
C ASP A 166 -9.92 -10.22 -8.25
N ALA A 167 -10.78 -9.42 -8.88
CA ALA A 167 -10.68 -9.03 -10.28
C ALA A 167 -9.60 -7.97 -10.58
N GLU A 168 -9.05 -7.34 -9.54
CA GLU A 168 -8.05 -6.28 -9.71
C GLU A 168 -6.83 -6.77 -10.49
N ALA A 169 -6.44 -6.00 -11.50
CA ALA A 169 -5.27 -6.29 -12.32
C ALA A 169 -3.99 -6.21 -11.47
N VAL A 170 -3.01 -7.03 -11.84
CA VAL A 170 -1.68 -7.06 -11.23
C VAL A 170 -0.66 -6.77 -12.32
N ASP A 171 0.40 -6.06 -11.98
CA ASP A 171 1.44 -5.69 -12.96
C ASP A 171 2.41 -6.85 -13.19
N ALA A 172 2.73 -7.59 -12.12
CA ALA A 172 3.41 -8.87 -12.22
C ALA A 172 2.78 -9.93 -11.30
N ASN A 173 2.71 -11.15 -11.82
CA ASN A 173 2.46 -12.37 -11.05
C ASN A 173 3.40 -13.45 -11.62
N ALA A 174 4.48 -13.72 -10.91
CA ALA A 174 5.57 -14.55 -11.41
C ALA A 174 6.22 -15.37 -10.30
N GLU A 175 6.86 -16.47 -10.68
CA GLU A 175 7.80 -17.18 -9.83
C GLU A 175 9.18 -16.54 -9.95
N ILE A 176 9.73 -16.03 -8.85
CA ILE A 176 11.02 -15.30 -8.82
C ILE A 176 12.18 -16.14 -8.32
N ALA A 177 11.88 -17.23 -7.64
CA ALA A 177 12.80 -18.29 -7.24
C ALA A 177 12.01 -19.60 -7.13
N PRO A 178 12.65 -20.78 -7.16
CA PRO A 178 11.94 -22.06 -7.06
C PRO A 178 10.94 -22.09 -5.90
N GLY A 179 9.65 -22.20 -6.21
CA GLY A 179 8.53 -22.23 -5.26
C GLY A 179 8.14 -20.88 -4.64
N VAL A 180 8.83 -19.79 -4.95
CA VAL A 180 8.58 -18.44 -4.41
C VAL A 180 7.96 -17.55 -5.49
N HIS A 181 6.76 -17.08 -5.21
CA HIS A 181 5.99 -16.21 -6.09
C HIS A 181 5.94 -14.77 -5.57
N ILE A 182 5.89 -13.84 -6.52
CA ILE A 182 5.63 -12.42 -6.29
C ILE A 182 4.33 -12.04 -7.01
N VAL A 183 3.57 -11.18 -6.35
CA VAL A 183 2.51 -10.38 -6.96
C VAL A 183 2.76 -8.94 -6.58
N GLU A 184 2.97 -8.09 -7.58
CA GLU A 184 3.25 -6.67 -7.43
C GLU A 184 2.38 -5.83 -8.37
N GLY A 185 2.16 -4.58 -7.97
CA GLY A 185 1.59 -3.59 -8.86
C GLY A 185 1.27 -2.25 -8.21
N GLU A 186 1.00 -1.26 -9.04
CA GLU A 186 0.70 0.11 -8.63
C GLU A 186 -0.66 0.25 -7.93
N SER A 187 -1.52 -0.77 -8.03
CA SER A 187 -2.79 -0.81 -7.31
C SER A 187 -2.58 -0.83 -5.79
N LEU A 188 -3.44 -0.10 -5.05
CA LEU A 188 -3.42 -0.09 -3.58
C LEU A 188 -3.98 -1.39 -2.97
N PHE A 189 -4.43 -2.33 -3.80
CA PHE A 189 -5.17 -3.53 -3.38
C PHE A 189 -4.41 -4.84 -3.55
N ILE A 190 -3.16 -4.79 -4.02
CA ILE A 190 -2.35 -6.00 -4.31
C ILE A 190 -2.23 -6.90 -3.08
N ALA A 191 -1.84 -6.35 -1.92
CA ALA A 191 -1.77 -7.12 -0.68
C ALA A 191 -3.13 -7.71 -0.25
N SER A 192 -4.23 -7.05 -0.62
CA SER A 192 -5.59 -7.48 -0.28
C SER A 192 -6.02 -8.73 -1.04
N LYS A 193 -5.34 -9.05 -2.15
CA LYS A 193 -5.53 -10.31 -2.89
C LYS A 193 -5.08 -11.55 -2.08
N ALA A 194 -4.37 -11.36 -0.96
CA ALA A 194 -4.08 -12.43 0.00
C ALA A 194 -5.34 -13.07 0.60
N VAL A 195 -6.50 -12.43 0.49
CA VAL A 195 -7.80 -13.01 0.88
C VAL A 195 -8.20 -14.21 -0.01
N ASN A 196 -7.64 -14.32 -1.21
CA ASN A 196 -7.91 -15.38 -2.17
C ASN A 196 -6.63 -15.90 -2.85
N LEU A 197 -5.70 -16.43 -2.03
CA LEU A 197 -4.43 -17.02 -2.51
C LEU A 197 -4.61 -18.10 -3.60
N PRO A 198 -5.63 -18.99 -3.54
CA PRO A 198 -5.84 -19.99 -4.59
C PRO A 198 -6.14 -19.39 -5.97
N ALA A 199 -6.76 -18.21 -6.05
CA ALA A 199 -6.99 -17.54 -7.33
C ALA A 199 -5.69 -17.01 -7.97
N LEU A 200 -4.67 -16.72 -7.16
CA LEU A 200 -3.37 -16.22 -7.62
C LEU A 200 -2.41 -17.34 -7.97
N PHE A 201 -2.34 -18.37 -7.13
CA PHE A 201 -1.28 -19.37 -7.17
C PHE A 201 -1.78 -20.79 -7.46
N GLY A 202 -3.09 -21.00 -7.56
CA GLY A 202 -3.70 -22.32 -7.71
C GLY A 202 -3.72 -23.11 -6.40
N ALA A 203 -3.96 -24.42 -6.52
CA ALA A 203 -4.06 -25.29 -5.36
C ALA A 203 -2.73 -25.38 -4.56
N ALA A 204 -2.87 -25.31 -3.25
CA ALA A 204 -1.81 -25.46 -2.26
C ALA A 204 -2.31 -26.43 -1.18
N PRO A 205 -2.21 -27.76 -1.40
CA PRO A 205 -2.89 -28.76 -0.58
C PRO A 205 -2.49 -28.70 0.91
N PHE A 206 -1.29 -28.21 1.21
CA PHE A 206 -0.78 -28.08 2.57
C PHE A 206 -0.89 -26.64 3.11
N GLY A 207 -1.47 -25.72 2.34
CA GLY A 207 -1.59 -24.29 2.69
C GLY A 207 -0.56 -23.42 1.97
N THR A 208 -0.51 -22.14 2.32
CA THR A 208 0.39 -21.15 1.70
C THR A 208 1.05 -20.31 2.78
N VAL A 209 2.39 -20.23 2.74
CA VAL A 209 3.14 -19.24 3.52
C VAL A 209 3.29 -17.98 2.67
N PHE A 210 3.01 -16.81 3.22
CA PHE A 210 3.03 -15.56 2.45
C PHE A 210 3.44 -14.37 3.31
N ALA A 211 3.82 -13.27 2.66
CA ALA A 211 4.14 -12.00 3.30
C ALA A 211 3.47 -10.84 2.55
N VAL A 212 3.05 -9.83 3.31
CA VAL A 212 2.42 -8.60 2.81
C VAL A 212 3.09 -7.39 3.47
N PRO A 213 4.35 -7.07 3.13
CA PRO A 213 5.10 -6.02 3.80
C PRO A 213 4.45 -4.63 3.61
N HIS A 214 3.88 -4.37 2.45
CA HIS A 214 3.14 -3.15 2.14
C HIS A 214 2.05 -3.41 1.11
N ARG A 215 1.14 -2.45 0.90
CA ARG A 215 -0.10 -2.64 0.12
C ARG A 215 0.08 -3.04 -1.36
N HIS A 216 1.28 -2.84 -1.92
CA HIS A 216 1.59 -3.07 -3.34
C HIS A 216 2.30 -4.40 -3.59
N LEU A 217 2.58 -5.19 -2.54
CA LEU A 217 3.40 -6.38 -2.65
C LEU A 217 2.80 -7.54 -1.84
N LEU A 218 2.73 -8.69 -2.50
CA LEU A 218 2.42 -9.98 -1.91
C LEU A 218 3.49 -10.98 -2.37
N LEU A 219 4.14 -11.63 -1.42
CA LEU A 219 5.07 -12.71 -1.66
C LEU A 219 4.46 -14.01 -1.14
N ALA A 220 4.60 -15.13 -1.84
CA ALA A 220 3.96 -16.37 -1.43
C ALA A 220 4.75 -17.63 -1.82
N VAL A 221 4.60 -18.66 -0.99
CA VAL A 221 5.06 -20.03 -1.20
C VAL A 221 3.85 -20.96 -0.98
N PRO A 222 3.18 -21.40 -2.06
CA PRO A 222 2.18 -22.45 -2.02
C PRO A 222 2.85 -23.79 -1.66
N LEU A 223 2.44 -24.41 -0.55
CA LEU A 223 3.03 -25.65 -0.07
C LEU A 223 2.46 -26.85 -0.86
N ARG A 224 3.34 -27.55 -1.59
CA ARG A 224 2.97 -28.64 -2.51
C ARG A 224 3.76 -29.91 -2.32
N ASP A 225 4.98 -29.81 -1.81
CA ASP A 225 5.96 -30.89 -1.74
C ASP A 225 7.13 -30.51 -0.80
N ALA A 226 8.11 -31.40 -0.68
CA ALA A 226 9.27 -31.22 0.18
C ALA A 226 10.14 -30.00 -0.19
N ASP A 227 10.15 -29.59 -1.46
CA ASP A 227 10.96 -28.43 -1.91
C ASP A 227 10.40 -27.11 -1.35
N SER A 228 9.15 -27.11 -0.90
CA SER A 228 8.50 -25.96 -0.29
C SER A 228 9.21 -25.45 0.97
N LEU A 229 9.94 -26.31 1.70
CA LEU A 229 10.70 -25.90 2.89
C LEU A 229 11.86 -24.95 2.54
N GLN A 230 12.57 -25.24 1.44
CA GLN A 230 13.65 -24.37 0.96
C GLN A 230 13.08 -23.04 0.46
N ALA A 231 11.92 -23.08 -0.21
CA ALA A 231 11.23 -21.89 -0.70
C ALA A 231 10.78 -20.97 0.43
N ILE A 232 10.31 -21.51 1.57
CA ILE A 232 9.99 -20.73 2.78
C ILE A 232 11.22 -19.97 3.30
N GLN A 233 12.39 -20.61 3.34
CA GLN A 233 13.63 -19.94 3.76
C GLN A 233 14.03 -18.81 2.81
N THR A 234 13.85 -19.01 1.50
CA THR A 234 14.08 -17.97 0.50
C THR A 234 13.11 -16.80 0.68
N LEU A 235 11.82 -17.08 0.91
CA LEU A 235 10.81 -16.07 1.21
C LEU A 235 11.15 -15.26 2.47
N ALA A 236 11.60 -15.92 3.54
CA ALA A 236 12.05 -15.27 4.77
C ALA A 236 13.19 -14.27 4.51
N GLY A 237 14.19 -14.67 3.71
CA GLY A 237 15.30 -13.81 3.34
C GLY A 237 14.88 -12.59 2.52
N LEU A 238 13.95 -12.76 1.57
CA LEU A 238 13.39 -11.65 0.79
C LEU A 238 12.63 -10.66 1.67
N LEU A 239 11.82 -11.15 2.61
CA LEU A 239 11.10 -10.29 3.54
C LEU A 239 12.06 -9.45 4.39
N VAL A 240 13.12 -10.06 4.93
CA VAL A 240 14.15 -9.33 5.70
C VAL A 240 14.81 -8.23 4.85
N GLN A 241 15.13 -8.52 3.59
CA GLN A 241 15.70 -7.51 2.68
C GLN A 241 14.75 -6.34 2.46
N ILE A 242 13.46 -6.60 2.25
CA ILE A 242 12.45 -5.56 2.04
C ILE A 242 12.25 -4.71 3.30
N LEU A 243 12.20 -5.35 4.47
CA LEU A 243 12.01 -4.64 5.74
C LEU A 243 13.24 -3.82 6.15
N GLY A 244 14.44 -4.21 5.71
CA GLY A 244 15.70 -3.52 5.99
C GLY A 244 16.06 -2.41 5.01
N ASP A 245 15.31 -2.23 3.92
CA ASP A 245 15.56 -1.18 2.93
C ASP A 245 14.98 0.17 3.37
N GLU A 246 15.69 0.85 4.26
CA GLU A 246 15.30 2.17 4.79
C GLU A 246 15.24 3.27 3.71
N ASP A 247 16.04 3.14 2.65
CA ASP A 247 16.16 4.15 1.59
C ASP A 247 14.96 4.09 0.62
N ALA A 248 14.48 2.89 0.29
CA ALA A 248 13.29 2.72 -0.55
C ALA A 248 12.01 3.11 0.20
N GLY A 249 11.97 2.84 1.51
CA GLY A 249 10.77 2.99 2.33
C GLY A 249 9.65 2.03 1.93
N LEU A 250 8.63 1.91 2.76
CA LEU A 250 7.45 1.10 2.47
C LEU A 250 6.32 2.01 2.02
N PRO A 251 5.86 1.93 0.74
CA PRO A 251 4.82 2.81 0.25
C PRO A 251 3.59 2.77 1.16
N GLY A 252 3.28 3.93 1.75
CA GLY A 252 2.26 4.17 2.80
C GLY A 252 2.23 3.17 3.95
N GLY A 253 3.41 2.80 4.42
CA GLY A 253 3.62 2.14 5.70
C GLY A 253 3.75 0.63 5.62
N LEU A 254 4.29 0.09 6.70
CA LEU A 254 4.35 -1.34 6.97
C LEU A 254 2.93 -1.87 7.23
N LEU A 255 2.54 -2.92 6.50
CA LEU A 255 1.31 -3.66 6.78
C LEU A 255 1.56 -4.80 7.76
N SER A 256 2.51 -5.67 7.47
CA SER A 256 2.92 -6.75 8.37
C SER A 256 4.40 -7.09 8.20
N PRO A 257 5.17 -7.20 9.30
CA PRO A 257 6.55 -7.67 9.25
C PRO A 257 6.67 -9.21 9.31
N HIS A 258 5.55 -9.94 9.31
CA HIS A 258 5.52 -11.38 9.55
C HIS A 258 5.28 -12.19 8.27
N LEU A 259 5.87 -13.38 8.23
CA LEU A 259 5.34 -14.50 7.46
C LEU A 259 4.02 -14.95 8.08
N LEU A 260 3.02 -15.08 7.22
CA LEU A 260 1.68 -15.54 7.54
C LEU A 260 1.47 -16.90 6.88
N PHE A 261 0.71 -17.76 7.54
CA PHE A 261 0.35 -19.07 7.02
C PHE A 261 -1.16 -19.19 6.86
N SER A 262 -1.62 -19.44 5.63
CA SER A 262 -3.03 -19.69 5.30
C SER A 262 -3.28 -21.17 5.09
N ARG A 263 -4.25 -21.74 5.81
CA ARG A 263 -4.75 -23.12 5.64
C ARG A 263 -6.14 -23.25 6.23
N HIS A 264 -7.08 -23.84 5.46
CA HIS A 264 -8.47 -24.05 5.87
C HIS A 264 -9.17 -22.78 6.39
N ASP A 265 -9.12 -21.70 5.60
CA ASP A 265 -9.72 -20.38 5.92
C ASP A 265 -9.21 -19.72 7.20
N HIS A 266 -8.08 -20.19 7.74
CA HIS A 266 -7.42 -19.60 8.91
C HIS A 266 -6.05 -19.06 8.52
N VAL A 267 -5.75 -17.84 8.96
CA VAL A 267 -4.45 -17.18 8.76
C VAL A 267 -3.84 -16.85 10.12
N SER A 268 -2.59 -17.24 10.32
CA SER A 268 -1.81 -16.91 11.53
C SER A 268 -0.37 -16.53 11.17
N PRO A 269 0.30 -15.69 11.98
CA PRO A 269 1.74 -15.52 11.86
C PRO A 269 2.47 -16.84 12.16
N VAL A 270 3.52 -17.11 11.40
CA VAL A 270 4.46 -18.22 11.59
C VAL A 270 5.90 -17.70 11.67
N SER A 271 6.04 -16.44 12.10
CA SER A 271 7.33 -15.83 12.35
C SER A 271 7.21 -14.61 13.26
N THR A 272 8.27 -14.31 13.99
CA THR A 272 8.49 -13.04 14.67
C THR A 272 9.61 -12.24 14.02
N PHE A 273 9.45 -10.93 13.94
CA PHE A 273 10.47 -10.00 13.43
C PHE A 273 10.95 -9.12 14.58
N ASP A 274 12.26 -9.05 14.76
CA ASP A 274 12.90 -8.22 15.77
C ASP A 274 13.38 -6.92 15.11
N HIS A 275 12.70 -5.81 15.44
CA HIS A 275 13.02 -4.50 14.89
C HIS A 275 14.38 -3.94 15.34
N GLU A 276 14.94 -4.42 16.47
CA GLU A 276 16.25 -3.97 16.94
C GLU A 276 17.39 -4.67 16.21
N THR A 277 17.23 -5.97 15.95
CA THR A 277 18.28 -6.79 15.32
C THR A 277 18.10 -6.96 13.81
N GLY A 278 16.89 -6.71 13.29
CA GLY A 278 16.53 -7.00 11.90
C GLY A 278 16.38 -8.50 11.62
N GLU A 279 16.31 -9.33 12.65
CA GLU A 279 16.19 -10.79 12.51
C GLU A 279 14.73 -11.24 12.39
N LEU A 280 14.47 -12.13 11.43
CA LEU A 280 13.21 -12.84 11.31
C LEU A 280 13.41 -14.29 11.81
N ARG A 281 12.57 -14.71 12.77
CA ARG A 281 12.57 -16.08 13.31
C ARG A 281 11.28 -16.77 12.92
N ILE A 282 11.39 -17.90 12.23
CA ILE A 282 10.23 -18.73 11.86
C ILE A 282 9.76 -19.47 13.11
N GLU A 283 8.46 -19.38 13.38
CA GLU A 283 7.79 -20.06 14.48
C GLU A 283 6.92 -21.17 13.90
N VAL A 284 7.16 -22.40 14.38
CA VAL A 284 6.44 -23.58 13.92
C VAL A 284 5.42 -23.97 14.99
N ASP A 285 4.18 -23.49 14.82
CA ASP A 285 3.05 -23.98 15.60
C ASP A 285 2.63 -25.39 15.13
N GLU A 286 1.77 -26.06 15.89
CA GLU A 286 1.31 -27.42 15.57
C GLU A 286 0.68 -27.48 14.16
N ARG A 287 -0.10 -26.47 13.78
CA ARG A 287 -0.80 -26.42 12.48
C ARG A 287 0.17 -26.31 11.30
N PHE A 288 1.21 -25.50 11.45
CA PHE A 288 2.25 -25.32 10.45
C PHE A 288 3.17 -26.54 10.41
N GLN A 289 3.51 -27.12 11.57
CA GLN A 289 4.26 -28.38 11.64
C GLN A 289 3.58 -29.49 10.85
N GLU A 290 2.29 -29.73 11.10
CA GLU A 290 1.51 -30.74 10.39
C GLU A 290 1.49 -30.52 8.87
N ALA A 291 1.44 -29.26 8.43
CA ALA A 291 1.50 -28.93 7.01
C ALA A 291 2.86 -29.29 6.39
N LEU A 292 3.95 -28.96 7.08
CA LEU A 292 5.30 -29.27 6.63
C LEU A 292 5.57 -30.78 6.60
N GLU A 293 5.13 -31.51 7.64
CA GLU A 293 5.26 -32.97 7.69
C GLU A 293 4.50 -33.64 6.54
N GLN A 294 3.28 -33.18 6.24
CA GLN A 294 2.49 -33.70 5.12
C GLN A 294 3.08 -33.36 3.75
N ALA A 295 3.75 -32.21 3.61
CA ALA A 295 4.41 -31.84 2.37
C ALA A 295 5.65 -32.70 2.08
N VAL A 296 6.28 -33.27 3.11
CA VAL A 296 7.49 -34.10 3.00
C VAL A 296 7.17 -35.60 2.93
N ALA A 297 5.96 -36.02 3.31
CA ALA A 297 5.51 -37.41 3.32
C ALA A 297 5.20 -37.97 1.92
#